data_AF-A0A352JZL3-F1
#
_entry.id   AF-A0A352JZL3-F1
#
_cell.length_a   1.000
_cell.length_b   1.000
_cell.length_c   1.000
_cell.angle_alpha   90.00
_cell.angle_beta   90.00
_cell.angle_gamma   90.00
#
_symmetry.space_group_name_H-M   'P 1'
#
loop_
_entity.id
_entity.type
_entity.pdbx_description
1 polymer ?
#
loop_
_entity_poly.entity_id
_entity_poly.type
_entity_poly.pdbx_seq_one_letter_code
_entity_poly.pdbx_strand_id
1 'polypeptide(L)'
;SDIEIIALKCRTEPVAQAVSDCSEAALWLLAGGAELLYWKYCSTFDSTDQGNIGPVAEALMAITGQTQALYCPAFPENGRAVFMGHLFVGDQLLNESSMKDHPLTPMRDANLAR
;
A
#
# COMPACT_ATOMS: atom_id res chain seq x y z
N SER A 1 -1.80 -24.33 -0.59
CA SER A 1 -2.81 -23.60 0.20
C SER A 1 -3.70 -22.83 -0.76
N ASP A 2 -4.90 -22.43 -0.35
CA ASP A 2 -5.73 -21.52 -1.13
C ASP A 2 -5.20 -20.07 -1.08
N ILE A 3 -4.47 -19.72 -0.01
CA ILE A 3 -3.87 -18.40 0.21
C ILE A 3 -2.50 -18.58 0.87
N GLU A 4 -1.50 -17.85 0.39
CA GLU A 4 -0.16 -17.74 1.00
C GLU A 4 0.12 -16.26 1.30
N ILE A 5 0.70 -15.97 2.47
CA ILE A 5 0.98 -14.60 2.92
C ILE A 5 2.45 -14.48 3.30
N ILE A 6 3.16 -13.56 2.64
CA ILE A 6 4.54 -13.21 2.98
C ILE A 6 4.54 -11.87 3.72
N ALA A 7 5.02 -11.89 4.97
CA ALA A 7 5.13 -10.69 5.80
C ALA A 7 6.52 -10.06 5.66
N LEU A 8 6.57 -8.81 5.19
CA LEU A 8 7.80 -8.04 5.01
C LEU A 8 7.81 -6.78 5.87
N LYS A 9 9.00 -6.37 6.27
CA LYS A 9 9.23 -5.07 6.95
C LYS A 9 9.57 -4.00 5.91
N CYS A 10 8.66 -3.70 4.99
CA CYS A 10 8.95 -2.90 3.80
C CYS A 10 8.34 -1.48 3.80
N ARG A 11 7.64 -1.08 4.87
CA ARG A 11 6.90 0.20 4.92
C ARG A 11 7.81 1.42 4.81
N THR A 12 8.89 1.44 5.59
CA THR A 12 9.77 2.61 5.78
C THR A 12 11.23 2.30 5.45
N GLU A 13 11.49 1.15 4.83
CA GLU A 13 12.82 0.79 4.31
C GLU A 13 13.15 1.65 3.08
N PRO A 14 14.43 1.77 2.71
CA PRO A 14 14.82 2.36 1.43
C PRO A 14 14.02 1.76 0.28
N VAL A 15 13.53 2.61 -0.62
CA VAL A 15 12.65 2.23 -1.75
C VAL A 15 13.20 1.03 -2.52
N ALA A 16 14.49 1.07 -2.86
CA ALA A 16 15.15 0.00 -3.60
C ALA A 16 15.11 -1.35 -2.87
N GLN A 17 15.27 -1.34 -1.53
CA GLN A 17 15.19 -2.55 -0.71
C GLN A 17 13.76 -3.07 -0.67
N ALA A 18 12.77 -2.20 -0.42
CA ALA A 18 11.37 -2.59 -0.40
C ALA A 18 10.91 -3.18 -1.74
N VAL A 19 11.33 -2.58 -2.86
CA VAL A 19 11.06 -3.10 -4.21
C VAL A 19 11.72 -4.45 -4.42
N SER A 20 12.99 -4.63 -4.03
CA SER A 20 13.71 -5.91 -4.14
C SER A 20 12.98 -7.01 -3.35
N ASP A 21 12.74 -6.79 -2.06
CA ASP A 21 12.14 -7.79 -1.16
C ASP A 21 10.72 -8.17 -1.62
N CYS A 22 9.92 -7.20 -2.03
CA CYS A 22 8.56 -7.45 -2.50
C CYS A 22 8.55 -8.16 -3.87
N SER A 23 9.52 -7.88 -4.73
CA SER A 23 9.66 -8.55 -6.04
C SER A 23 10.07 -10.01 -5.87
N GLU A 24 11.01 -10.30 -4.97
CA GLU A 24 11.41 -11.68 -4.63
C GLU A 24 10.23 -12.46 -4.04
N ALA A 25 9.48 -11.86 -3.12
CA ALA A 25 8.27 -12.45 -2.56
C ALA A 25 7.22 -12.75 -3.63
N ALA A 26 6.99 -11.82 -4.56
CA ALA A 26 6.05 -11.99 -5.65
C ALA A 26 6.46 -13.13 -6.59
N LEU A 27 7.74 -13.18 -7.00
CA LEU A 27 8.25 -14.26 -7.85
C LEU A 27 8.15 -15.62 -7.17
N TRP A 28 8.38 -15.68 -5.85
CA TRP A 28 8.21 -16.91 -5.08
C TRP A 28 6.75 -17.38 -5.07
N LEU A 29 5.80 -16.46 -4.85
CA LEU A 29 4.35 -16.78 -4.88
C LEU A 29 3.91 -17.26 -6.27
N LEU A 30 4.35 -16.58 -7.33
CA LEU A 30 4.04 -16.96 -8.71
C LEU A 30 4.65 -18.33 -9.07
N ALA A 31 5.89 -18.60 -8.66
CA ALA A 31 6.52 -19.91 -8.83
C ALA A 31 5.79 -21.01 -8.05
N GLY A 32 5.16 -20.67 -6.93
CA GLY A 32 4.26 -21.54 -6.16
C GLY A 32 2.88 -21.74 -6.78
N GLY A 33 2.58 -21.13 -7.92
CA GLY A 33 1.31 -21.26 -8.64
C GLY A 33 0.25 -20.22 -8.28
N ALA A 34 0.61 -19.12 -7.62
CA ALA A 34 -0.33 -18.03 -7.38
C ALA A 34 -0.78 -17.39 -8.71
N GLU A 35 -2.10 -17.26 -8.90
CA GLU A 35 -2.68 -16.60 -10.08
C GLU A 35 -3.02 -15.12 -9.83
N LEU A 36 -3.09 -14.71 -8.56
CA LEU A 36 -3.43 -13.36 -8.12
C LEU A 36 -2.47 -12.91 -7.02
N LEU A 37 -1.93 -11.70 -7.17
CA LEU A 37 -1.14 -11.04 -6.14
C LEU A 37 -1.97 -9.93 -5.47
N TYR A 38 -1.97 -9.91 -4.14
CA TYR A 38 -2.58 -8.85 -3.35
C TYR A 38 -1.50 -8.05 -2.62
N TRP A 39 -1.30 -6.80 -3.02
CA TRP A 39 -0.35 -5.91 -2.35
C TRP A 39 -1.01 -5.22 -1.14
N LYS A 40 -0.72 -5.73 0.06
CA LYS A 40 -1.29 -5.21 1.31
C LYS A 40 -0.40 -4.11 1.91
N TYR A 41 -0.92 -2.90 1.96
CA TYR A 41 -0.35 -1.75 2.71
C TYR A 41 -1.33 -1.24 3.78
N CYS A 42 -0.93 -0.23 4.57
CA CYS A 42 -1.72 0.26 5.71
C CYS A 42 -3.03 0.95 5.25
N SER A 43 -4.11 0.83 6.02
CA SER A 43 -5.41 1.45 5.70
C SER A 43 -5.41 2.98 5.81
N THR A 44 -4.37 3.56 6.39
CA THR A 44 -4.12 5.01 6.44
C THR A 44 -3.14 5.48 5.36
N PHE A 45 -2.84 4.61 4.39
CA PHE A 45 -1.98 4.90 3.25
C PHE A 45 -0.56 5.35 3.65
N ASP A 46 -0.04 4.84 4.76
CA ASP A 46 1.25 5.21 5.35
C ASP A 46 2.41 5.13 4.35
N SER A 47 2.82 6.29 3.85
CA SER A 47 3.93 6.46 2.91
C SER A 47 4.47 7.88 2.97
N THR A 48 5.52 8.14 2.20
CA THR A 48 5.98 9.49 1.86
C THR A 48 5.91 9.66 0.34
N ASP A 49 6.23 10.85 -0.17
CA ASP A 49 6.37 11.10 -1.61
C ASP A 49 7.36 10.14 -2.30
N GLN A 50 8.28 9.54 -1.54
CA GLN A 50 9.24 8.56 -2.05
C GLN A 50 8.68 7.13 -2.09
N GLY A 51 7.56 6.84 -1.43
CA GLY A 51 6.95 5.51 -1.38
C GLY A 51 6.77 4.96 0.05
N ASN A 52 6.63 3.63 0.24
CA ASN A 52 6.92 2.55 -0.72
C ASN A 52 5.71 2.00 -1.50
N ILE A 53 4.50 2.52 -1.29
CA ILE A 53 3.27 1.96 -1.88
C ILE A 53 3.33 1.96 -3.42
N GLY A 54 3.60 3.12 -4.04
CA GLY A 54 3.69 3.28 -5.49
C GLY A 54 4.82 2.47 -6.13
N PRO A 55 6.09 2.68 -5.72
CA PRO A 55 7.22 1.96 -6.32
C PRO A 55 7.11 0.43 -6.25
N VAL A 56 6.58 -0.12 -5.15
CA VAL A 56 6.34 -1.56 -5.04
C VAL A 56 5.22 -1.99 -5.99
N ALA A 57 4.10 -1.25 -6.04
CA ALA A 57 3.00 -1.58 -6.95
C ALA A 57 3.44 -1.57 -8.43
N GLU A 58 4.27 -0.61 -8.83
CA GLU A 58 4.84 -0.55 -10.19
C GLU A 58 5.71 -1.76 -10.50
N ALA A 59 6.57 -2.19 -9.56
CA ALA A 59 7.39 -3.38 -9.73
C ALA A 59 6.54 -4.66 -9.85
N LEU A 60 5.50 -4.79 -9.02
CA LEU A 60 4.58 -5.94 -9.07
C LEU A 60 3.78 -5.96 -10.39
N MET A 61 3.36 -4.80 -10.88
CA MET A 61 2.71 -4.67 -12.19
C MET A 61 3.64 -5.09 -13.33
N ALA A 62 4.91 -4.68 -13.30
CA ALA A 62 5.90 -5.09 -14.29
C ALA A 62 6.12 -6.62 -14.30
N ILE A 63 6.21 -7.25 -13.11
CA ILE A 63 6.35 -8.71 -12.97
C ILE A 63 5.14 -9.45 -13.54
N THR A 64 3.94 -8.93 -13.31
CA THR A 64 2.67 -9.56 -13.70
C THR A 64 2.17 -9.16 -15.09
N GLY A 65 2.88 -8.26 -15.77
CA GLY A 65 2.49 -7.71 -17.08
C GLY A 65 1.22 -6.85 -17.04
N GLN A 66 0.84 -6.35 -15.86
CA GLN A 66 -0.36 -5.52 -15.69
C GLN A 66 -0.06 -4.06 -15.96
N THR A 67 -1.07 -3.32 -16.42
CA THR A 67 -0.97 -1.88 -16.72
C THR A 67 -1.75 -1.01 -15.76
N GLN A 68 -2.52 -1.63 -14.83
CA GLN A 68 -3.35 -0.93 -13.85
C GLN A 68 -3.34 -1.68 -12.52
N ALA A 69 -3.41 -0.92 -11.43
CA ALA A 69 -3.62 -1.43 -10.08
C ALA A 69 -4.74 -0.65 -9.39
N LEU A 70 -5.50 -1.33 -8.54
CA LEU A 70 -6.53 -0.71 -7.72
C LEU A 70 -5.94 -0.35 -6.35
N TYR A 71 -6.14 0.90 -5.94
CA TYR A 71 -5.81 1.36 -4.61
C TYR A 71 -7.08 1.54 -3.78
N CYS A 72 -7.25 0.70 -2.76
CA CYS A 72 -8.41 0.75 -1.88
C CYS A 72 -7.97 0.56 -0.41
N PRO A 73 -7.55 1.64 0.27
CA PRO A 73 -7.19 1.57 1.69
C PRO A 73 -8.42 1.58 2.62
N ALA A 74 -9.64 1.70 2.07
CA ALA A 74 -10.86 1.75 2.86
C ALA A 74 -11.01 0.47 3.71
N PHE A 75 -11.36 0.68 4.97
CA PHE A 75 -11.67 -0.38 5.91
C PHE A 75 -12.78 0.11 6.86
N PRO A 76 -14.05 0.05 6.42
CA PRO A 76 -15.17 0.70 7.11
C PRO A 76 -15.38 0.21 8.56
N GLU A 77 -15.14 -1.07 8.83
CA GLU A 77 -15.22 -1.65 10.18
C GLU A 77 -14.28 -0.94 11.17
N ASN A 78 -13.14 -0.45 10.69
CA ASN A 78 -12.18 0.34 11.47
C ASN A 78 -12.24 1.84 11.14
N GLY A 79 -13.36 2.33 10.62
CA GLY A 79 -13.58 3.76 10.36
C GLY A 79 -12.69 4.36 9.27
N ARG A 80 -12.21 3.57 8.31
CA ARG A 80 -11.49 4.10 7.12
C ARG A 80 -12.44 4.13 5.93
N ALA A 81 -12.74 5.30 5.43
CA ALA A 81 -13.64 5.50 4.29
C ALA A 81 -12.96 6.32 3.19
N VAL A 82 -13.28 6.07 1.94
CA VAL A 82 -12.81 6.88 0.80
C VAL A 82 -14.02 7.49 0.11
N PHE A 83 -14.02 8.81 -0.03
CA PHE A 83 -15.07 9.54 -0.75
C PHE A 83 -14.44 10.53 -1.73
N MET A 84 -14.80 10.42 -3.01
CA MET A 84 -14.23 11.24 -4.10
C MET A 84 -12.68 11.29 -4.07
N GLY A 85 -12.05 10.14 -3.82
CA GLY A 85 -10.59 10.00 -3.73
C GLY A 85 -9.97 10.50 -2.42
N HIS A 86 -10.75 11.07 -1.49
CA HIS A 86 -10.25 11.54 -0.20
C HIS A 86 -10.43 10.46 0.87
N LEU A 87 -9.37 10.15 1.60
CA LEU A 87 -9.36 9.20 2.71
C LEU A 87 -9.77 9.87 4.02
N PHE A 88 -10.70 9.25 4.72
CA PHE A 88 -11.21 9.63 6.02
C PHE A 88 -10.77 8.63 7.09
N VAL A 89 -10.48 9.15 8.28
CA VAL A 89 -10.24 8.40 9.51
C VAL A 89 -11.29 8.83 10.53
N GLY A 90 -12.29 7.97 10.75
CA GLY A 90 -13.50 8.35 11.47
C GLY A 90 -14.29 9.40 10.69
N ASP A 91 -14.55 10.53 11.35
CA ASP A 91 -15.25 11.70 10.81
C ASP A 91 -14.30 12.78 10.26
N GLN A 92 -12.98 12.56 10.33
CA GLN A 92 -11.96 13.53 9.89
C GLN A 92 -11.29 13.11 8.59
N LEU A 93 -10.84 14.09 7.79
CA LEU A 93 -9.90 13.83 6.71
C LEU A 93 -8.58 13.26 7.27
N LEU A 94 -7.88 12.44 6.48
CA LEU A 94 -6.60 11.84 6.86
C LEU A 94 -5.62 12.88 7.42
N ASN A 95 -5.50 14.01 6.74
CA ASN A 95 -4.58 15.11 7.09
C ASN A 95 -5.06 16.00 8.25
N GLU A 96 -6.25 15.79 8.76
CA GLU A 96 -6.78 16.45 9.95
C GLU A 96 -6.72 15.55 11.19
N SER A 97 -6.66 14.24 10.97
CA SER A 97 -6.53 13.19 12.00
C SER A 97 -5.14 13.16 12.67
N SER A 98 -4.95 12.23 13.62
CA SER A 98 -3.64 11.97 14.23
C SER A 98 -2.55 11.56 13.22
N MET A 99 -2.92 11.11 12.02
CA MET A 99 -1.96 10.70 11.00
C MET A 99 -1.11 11.85 10.45
N LYS A 100 -1.56 13.11 10.56
CA LYS A 100 -0.80 14.28 10.11
C LYS A 100 0.53 14.46 10.84
N ASP A 101 0.60 13.95 12.08
CA ASP A 101 1.76 14.02 12.97
C ASP A 101 2.40 12.62 13.18
N HIS A 102 2.08 11.65 12.32
CA HIS A 102 2.65 10.30 12.43
C HIS A 102 4.19 10.36 12.39
N PRO A 103 4.91 9.71 13.32
CA PRO A 103 6.34 9.96 13.53
C PRO A 103 7.24 9.54 12.35
N LEU A 104 6.76 8.64 11.49
CA LEU A 104 7.53 8.10 10.36
C LEU A 104 6.99 8.52 8.99
N THR A 105 5.68 8.73 8.89
CA THR A 105 4.96 8.95 7.62
C THR A 105 3.84 9.95 7.85
N PRO A 106 4.16 11.22 8.16
CA PRO A 106 3.15 12.24 8.43
C PRO A 106 2.28 12.46 7.19
N MET A 107 0.98 12.21 7.32
CA MET A 107 0.02 12.26 6.21
C MET A 107 -0.61 13.65 6.11
N ARG A 108 -0.12 14.50 5.21
CA ARG A 108 -0.54 15.92 5.11
C ARG A 108 -1.52 16.22 3.98
N ASP A 109 -1.82 15.22 3.16
CA ASP A 109 -2.85 15.27 2.14
C ASP A 109 -3.79 14.06 2.31
N ALA A 110 -5.09 14.27 2.17
CA ALA A 110 -6.08 13.21 2.23
C ALA A 110 -6.46 12.67 0.84
N ASN A 111 -6.10 13.36 -0.25
CA ASN A 111 -6.41 12.92 -1.61
C ASN A 111 -5.43 11.83 -2.06
N LEU A 112 -5.94 10.62 -2.26
CA LEU A 112 -5.13 9.45 -2.61
C LEU A 112 -4.53 9.49 -4.03
N ALA A 113 -4.98 10.42 -4.88
CA ALA A 113 -4.47 10.57 -6.25
C ALA A 113 -3.33 11.57 -6.36
N ARG A 114 -2.94 12.23 -5.26
CA ARG A 114 -1.86 13.22 -5.22
C ARG A 114 -0.63 12.69 -4.49
#